data_AF-A0A7X1X114-F1
#
_entry.id   AF-A0A7X1X114-F1
#
_cell.length_a   1.000
_cell.length_b   1.000
_cell.length_c   1.000
_cell.angle_alpha   90.00
_cell.angle_beta   90.00
_cell.angle_gamma   90.00
#
_symmetry.space_group_name_H-M   'P 1'
#
loop_
_entity.id
_entity.type
_entity.pdbx_description
1 polymer ?
#
loop_
_entity_poly.entity_id
_entity_poly.type
_entity_poly.pdbx_seq_one_letter_code
_entity_poly.pdbx_strand_id
1 'polypeptide(L)'
;LGLAAQAFPGAPQQAFMQLLGAPPQVSRTAISAQAVDLDQLLHQDAVAHPGFSAQNVALHHWGEPGAWVEVSGIQQGLPSTAVFERHAYRADDGLAVGSSSASGRGLWLQAFIAVQPLHFADYRWVPVGGSLLRAVHFGMALAAAGLVLSGLYLWLERRRLKAGGGWQVLL
;
A
#
# COMPACT_ATOMS: atom_id res chain seq x y z
N LEU A 1 -14.28 18.34 -5.96
CA LEU A 1 -13.82 18.79 -4.62
C LEU A 1 -13.93 17.60 -3.68
N GLY A 2 -12.81 16.92 -3.41
CA GLY A 2 -12.81 15.66 -2.67
C GLY A 2 -12.87 15.88 -1.15
N LEU A 3 -13.48 14.94 -0.43
CA LEU A 3 -13.66 14.94 1.03
C LEU A 3 -12.38 15.29 1.81
N ALA A 4 -11.21 14.89 1.30
CA ALA A 4 -9.92 15.20 1.92
C ALA A 4 -9.62 16.72 2.03
N ALA A 5 -10.05 17.51 1.04
CA ALA A 5 -9.84 18.96 1.06
C ALA A 5 -10.76 19.70 2.04
N GLN A 6 -11.90 19.09 2.39
CA GLN A 6 -12.82 19.61 3.41
C GLN A 6 -12.44 19.18 4.82
N ALA A 7 -11.91 17.96 4.99
CA ALA A 7 -11.47 17.46 6.29
C ALA A 7 -10.10 18.03 6.73
N PHE A 8 -9.22 18.36 5.78
CA PHE A 8 -7.88 18.90 6.05
C PHE A 8 -7.59 20.12 5.16
N PRO A 9 -8.23 21.27 5.41
CA PRO A 9 -8.01 22.46 4.61
C PRO A 9 -6.54 22.91 4.74
N GLY A 10 -5.79 22.83 3.63
CA GLY A 10 -4.44 23.35 3.52
C GLY A 10 -3.31 22.47 4.09
N ALA A 11 -3.59 21.27 4.59
CA ALA A 11 -2.56 20.40 5.19
C ALA A 11 -2.65 18.92 4.78
N PRO A 12 -2.62 18.60 3.48
CA PRO A 12 -2.64 17.20 3.01
C PRO A 12 -1.48 16.38 3.58
N GLN A 13 -0.31 16.99 3.84
CA GLN A 13 0.81 16.32 4.52
C GLN A 13 0.48 15.89 5.96
N GLN A 14 -0.32 16.66 6.71
CA GLN A 14 -0.71 16.28 8.08
C GLN A 14 -1.71 15.12 8.06
N ALA A 15 -2.65 15.11 7.11
CA ALA A 15 -3.53 13.97 6.88
C ALA A 15 -2.71 12.73 6.52
N PHE A 16 -1.72 12.88 5.64
CA PHE A 16 -0.79 11.81 5.30
C PHE A 16 0.03 11.33 6.50
N MET A 17 0.52 12.21 7.38
CA MET A 17 1.21 11.80 8.61
C MET A 17 0.30 11.08 9.59
N GLN A 18 -0.96 11.48 9.72
CA GLN A 18 -1.93 10.75 10.55
C GLN A 18 -2.27 9.38 9.96
N LEU A 19 -2.29 9.27 8.62
CA LEU A 19 -2.57 8.01 7.91
C LEU A 19 -1.34 7.10 7.77
N LEU A 20 -0.13 7.62 7.66
CA LEU A 20 1.10 6.82 7.51
C LEU A 20 1.84 6.62 8.83
N GLY A 21 1.48 7.39 9.86
CA GLY A 21 2.29 7.54 11.07
C GLY A 21 3.34 8.63 10.88
N ALA A 22 3.74 9.28 11.97
CA ALA A 22 4.86 10.20 11.93
C ALA A 22 6.14 9.41 11.57
N PRO A 23 7.04 9.96 10.74
CA PRO A 23 8.34 9.35 10.51
C PRO A 23 9.05 9.18 11.87
N PRO A 24 9.75 8.06 12.08
CA PRO A 24 10.42 7.77 13.33
C PRO A 24 11.38 8.91 13.68
N GLN A 25 11.26 9.43 14.91
CA GLN A 25 12.07 10.55 15.37
C GLN A 25 13.45 10.00 15.77
N VAL A 26 14.41 10.11 14.85
CA VAL A 26 15.78 9.64 15.11
C VAL A 26 16.52 10.70 15.92
N SER A 27 16.80 10.41 17.19
CA SER A 27 17.71 11.21 18.00
C SER A 27 19.10 11.19 17.37
N ARG A 28 19.62 12.37 17.02
CA ARG A 28 21.00 12.57 16.52
C ARG A 28 22.00 12.40 17.66
N THR A 29 22.14 11.20 18.20
CA THR A 29 23.24 10.90 19.12
C THR A 29 24.39 10.42 18.26
N ALA A 30 25.36 11.30 18.00
CA ALA A 30 26.51 10.99 17.15
C ALA A 30 27.47 10.05 17.89
N ILE A 31 27.47 8.75 17.61
CA ILE A 31 28.59 7.87 17.98
C ILE A 31 28.81 6.79 16.91
N SER A 32 30.07 6.70 16.46
CA SER A 32 30.69 5.74 15.53
C SER A 32 30.68 6.11 14.03
N ALA A 33 31.88 6.07 13.44
CA ALA A 33 32.18 6.35 12.03
C ALA A 33 32.06 5.12 11.13
N GLN A 34 31.65 3.98 11.69
CA GLN A 34 31.51 2.74 10.94
C GLN A 34 30.03 2.56 10.60
N ALA A 35 29.72 2.67 9.30
CA ALA A 35 28.39 2.42 8.81
C ALA A 35 27.96 0.98 9.12
N VAL A 36 26.71 0.79 9.55
CA VAL A 36 26.13 -0.52 9.80
C VAL A 36 26.18 -1.38 8.53
N ASP A 37 26.49 -2.66 8.68
CA ASP A 37 26.36 -3.64 7.62
C ASP A 37 24.87 -3.86 7.31
N LEU A 38 24.43 -3.47 6.13
CA LEU A 38 23.03 -3.56 5.71
C LEU A 38 22.55 -5.01 5.61
N ASP A 39 23.41 -5.94 5.22
CA ASP A 39 23.03 -7.35 5.12
C ASP A 39 22.80 -7.94 6.52
N GLN A 40 23.67 -7.59 7.46
CA GLN A 40 23.51 -7.97 8.86
C GLN A 40 22.25 -7.33 9.47
N LEU A 41 21.99 -6.05 9.19
CA LEU A 41 20.79 -5.35 9.65
C LEU A 41 19.51 -6.00 9.12
N LEU A 42 19.45 -6.32 7.82
CA LEU A 42 18.29 -6.99 7.22
C LEU A 42 18.10 -8.41 7.77
N HIS A 43 19.18 -9.12 8.05
CA HIS A 43 19.10 -10.42 8.71
C HIS A 43 18.53 -10.30 10.12
N GLN A 44 18.99 -9.31 10.89
CA GLN A 44 18.48 -9.03 12.23
C GLN A 44 17.01 -8.58 12.22
N ASP A 45 16.61 -7.75 11.26
CA ASP A 45 15.21 -7.35 11.05
C ASP A 45 14.31 -8.56 10.78
N ALA A 46 14.73 -9.46 9.87
CA ALA A 46 13.98 -10.67 9.56
C ALA A 46 13.83 -11.61 10.77
N VAL A 47 14.83 -11.67 11.65
CA VAL A 47 14.76 -12.44 12.91
C VAL A 47 13.85 -11.75 13.93
N ALA A 48 13.92 -10.43 14.05
CA ALA A 48 13.12 -9.65 14.99
C ALA A 48 11.63 -9.57 14.63
N HIS A 49 11.32 -9.64 13.33
CA HIS A 49 9.96 -9.51 12.81
C HIS A 49 9.55 -10.74 11.98
N PRO A 50 9.20 -11.87 12.64
CA PRO A 50 8.79 -13.08 11.95
C PRO A 50 7.57 -12.84 11.04
N GLY A 51 7.64 -13.34 9.81
CA GLY A 51 6.57 -13.15 8.82
C GLY A 51 6.57 -11.77 8.16
N PHE A 52 7.53 -10.90 8.46
CA PHE A 52 7.78 -9.70 7.68
C PHE A 52 8.61 -10.03 6.44
N SER A 53 8.21 -9.50 5.29
CA SER A 53 8.94 -9.59 4.03
C SER A 53 9.35 -8.19 3.60
N ALA A 54 10.63 -7.86 3.79
CA ALA A 54 11.23 -6.60 3.34
C ALA A 54 11.13 -6.48 1.82
N GLN A 55 10.80 -5.28 1.33
CA GLN A 55 10.67 -4.97 -0.09
C GLN A 55 11.51 -3.77 -0.51
N ASN A 56 11.58 -2.76 0.37
CA ASN A 56 12.33 -1.55 0.12
C ASN A 56 13.23 -1.25 1.31
N VAL A 57 14.41 -0.72 1.01
CA VAL A 57 15.32 -0.14 1.99
C VAL A 57 15.55 1.31 1.59
N ALA A 58 15.31 2.25 2.50
CA ALA A 58 15.62 3.66 2.29
C ALA A 58 16.74 4.06 3.25
N LEU A 59 17.75 4.73 2.70
CA LEU A 59 18.87 5.27 3.48
C LEU A 59 18.67 6.78 3.61
N HIS A 60 18.61 7.25 4.85
CA HIS A 60 18.39 8.65 5.15
C HIS A 60 19.67 9.24 5.73
N HIS A 61 20.12 10.37 5.18
CA HIS A 61 21.34 11.06 5.61
C HIS A 61 22.59 10.16 5.61
N TRP A 62 22.68 9.22 4.67
CA TRP A 62 23.78 8.25 4.64
C TRP A 62 25.14 8.91 4.53
N GLY A 63 26.09 8.50 5.38
CA GLY A 63 27.42 9.12 5.47
C GLY A 63 27.46 10.42 6.28
N GLU A 64 26.33 10.92 6.77
CA GLU A 64 26.24 12.07 7.69
C GLU A 64 25.95 11.62 9.13
N PRO A 65 26.30 12.42 10.16
CA PRO A 65 25.87 12.17 11.52
C PRO A 65 24.34 12.15 11.64
N GLY A 66 23.80 11.11 12.29
CA GLY A 66 22.35 10.91 12.40
C GLY A 66 21.73 10.19 11.20
N ALA A 67 22.55 9.52 10.39
CA ALA A 67 22.09 8.57 9.38
C ALA A 67 21.17 7.50 9.99
N TRP A 68 20.16 7.10 9.24
CA TRP A 68 19.26 6.01 9.62
C TRP A 68 18.76 5.25 8.40
N VAL A 69 18.39 3.99 8.65
CA VAL A 69 17.93 3.04 7.65
C VAL A 69 16.47 2.72 7.92
N GLU A 70 15.66 2.76 6.88
CA GLU A 70 14.28 2.31 6.92
C GLU A 70 14.10 1.05 6.10
N VAL A 71 13.53 0.02 6.71
CA VAL A 71 13.12 -1.21 6.06
C VAL A 71 11.61 -1.22 5.97
N SER A 72 11.08 -1.37 4.76
CA SER A 72 9.64 -1.31 4.49
C SER A 72 9.19 -2.56 3.73
N GLY A 73 8.02 -3.11 4.07
CA GLY A 73 7.66 -4.44 3.58
C GLY A 73 6.21 -4.86 3.78
N ILE A 74 5.96 -6.16 3.75
CA ILE A 74 4.64 -6.73 4.00
C ILE A 74 4.71 -7.65 5.22
N GLN A 75 3.82 -7.44 6.18
CA GLN A 75 3.61 -8.35 7.30
C GLN A 75 2.58 -9.42 6.93
N GLN A 76 2.93 -10.70 7.11
CA GLN A 76 2.00 -11.81 6.95
C GLN A 76 0.82 -11.69 7.92
N GLY A 77 -0.38 -11.98 7.42
CA GLY A 77 -1.63 -11.89 8.18
C GLY A 77 -2.23 -10.49 8.29
N LEU A 78 -1.57 -9.47 7.73
CA LEU A 78 -2.03 -8.08 7.79
C LEU A 78 -2.24 -7.52 6.38
N PRO A 79 -3.49 -7.20 5.98
CA PRO A 79 -3.78 -6.63 4.66
C PRO A 79 -3.27 -5.20 4.56
N SER A 80 -1.97 -5.06 4.27
CA SER A 80 -1.22 -3.81 4.29
C SER A 80 -0.14 -3.79 3.19
N THR A 81 0.64 -2.73 3.11
CA THR A 81 1.73 -2.55 2.14
C THR A 81 2.97 -1.97 2.81
N ALA A 82 4.08 -1.94 2.06
CA ALA A 82 5.34 -1.32 2.50
C ALA A 82 5.22 0.15 2.92
N VAL A 83 4.15 0.84 2.52
CA VAL A 83 3.91 2.23 2.95
C VAL A 83 3.52 2.31 4.43
N PHE A 84 2.90 1.26 4.98
CA PHE A 84 2.36 1.25 6.33
C PHE A 84 3.09 0.31 7.29
N GLU A 85 3.85 -0.67 6.77
CA GLU A 85 4.70 -1.57 7.55
C GLU A 85 6.18 -1.18 7.36
N ARG A 86 6.73 -0.50 8.37
CA ARG A 86 8.06 0.13 8.31
C ARG A 86 8.80 -0.07 9.64
N HIS A 87 10.06 -0.42 9.57
CA HIS A 87 10.98 -0.49 10.71
C HIS A 87 12.15 0.45 10.45
N ALA A 88 12.55 1.23 11.43
CA ALA A 88 13.65 2.17 11.32
C ALA A 88 14.74 1.87 12.32
N TYR A 89 15.98 1.98 11.84
CA TYR A 89 17.20 1.63 12.54
C TYR A 89 18.21 2.75 12.41
N ARG A 90 18.97 3.02 13.48
CA ARG A 90 20.09 3.94 13.40
C ARG A 90 21.21 3.32 12.57
N ALA A 91 21.85 4.09 11.71
CA ALA A 91 22.83 3.57 10.75
C ALA A 91 24.23 3.35 11.34
N ASP A 92 24.46 3.75 12.59
CA ASP A 92 25.74 3.62 13.31
C ASP A 92 25.89 2.27 14.03
N ASP A 93 24.81 1.78 14.65
CA ASP A 93 24.82 0.55 15.46
C ASP A 93 23.62 -0.37 15.20
N GLY A 94 22.74 -0.01 14.28
CA GLY A 94 21.57 -0.82 13.93
C GLY A 94 20.49 -0.85 15.00
N LEU A 95 20.55 0.00 16.03
CA LEU A 95 19.50 0.03 17.06
C LEU A 95 18.17 0.53 16.47
N ALA A 96 17.09 -0.15 16.82
CA ALA A 96 15.74 0.23 16.42
C ALA A 96 15.39 1.61 17.00
N VAL A 97 14.99 2.54 16.12
CA VAL A 97 14.61 3.91 16.47
C VAL A 97 13.11 4.17 16.26
N GLY A 98 12.41 3.25 15.63
CA GLY A 98 10.94 3.23 15.59
C GLY A 98 10.38 2.23 14.61
N SER A 99 9.06 2.07 14.65
CA SER A 99 8.31 1.24 13.71
C SER A 99 6.92 1.82 13.48
N SER A 100 6.32 1.46 12.34
CA SER A 100 4.94 1.77 11.99
C SER A 100 4.31 0.50 11.43
N SER A 101 3.08 0.21 11.86
CA SER A 101 2.30 -0.93 11.41
C SER A 101 0.81 -0.58 11.34
N ALA A 102 0.06 -1.25 10.47
CA ALA A 102 -1.39 -1.16 10.46
C ALA A 102 -2.04 -1.91 11.64
N SER A 103 -1.38 -2.91 12.24
CA SER A 103 -1.94 -3.80 13.28
C SER A 103 -2.41 -3.08 14.55
N GLY A 104 -1.77 -1.95 14.91
CA GLY A 104 -2.11 -1.12 16.07
C GLY A 104 -3.17 -0.04 15.80
N ARG A 105 -3.76 0.01 14.60
CA ARG A 105 -4.68 1.08 14.19
C ARG A 105 -6.14 0.67 14.35
N GLY A 106 -7.05 1.64 14.42
CA GLY A 106 -8.49 1.37 14.48
C GLY A 106 -9.01 0.64 13.22
N LEU A 107 -10.06 -0.16 13.38
CA LEU A 107 -10.63 -1.02 12.32
C LEU A 107 -10.91 -0.28 11.01
N TRP A 108 -11.43 0.94 11.07
CA TRP A 108 -11.71 1.75 9.88
C TRP A 108 -10.45 2.14 9.12
N LEU A 109 -9.38 2.47 9.84
CA LEU A 109 -8.11 2.82 9.23
C LEU A 109 -7.43 1.57 8.65
N GLN A 110 -7.52 0.42 9.34
CA GLN A 110 -7.06 -0.86 8.77
C GLN A 110 -7.81 -1.21 7.49
N ALA A 111 -9.14 -1.05 7.46
CA ALA A 111 -9.94 -1.28 6.26
C ALA A 111 -9.55 -0.34 5.11
N PHE A 112 -9.29 0.94 5.41
CA PHE A 112 -8.79 1.90 4.42
C PHE A 112 -7.41 1.48 3.87
N ILE A 113 -6.48 1.10 4.74
CA ILE A 113 -5.15 0.61 4.37
C ILE A 113 -5.26 -0.63 3.47
N ALA A 114 -6.18 -1.55 3.79
CA ALA A 114 -6.43 -2.77 3.04
C ALA A 114 -6.96 -2.54 1.62
N VAL A 115 -7.56 -1.36 1.32
CA VAL A 115 -8.00 -1.03 -0.04
C VAL A 115 -6.84 -1.05 -1.03
N GLN A 116 -5.67 -0.53 -0.64
CA GLN A 116 -4.53 -0.42 -1.54
C GLN A 116 -4.04 -1.77 -2.07
N PRO A 117 -3.67 -2.76 -1.23
CA PRO A 117 -3.25 -4.07 -1.74
C PRO A 117 -4.38 -4.78 -2.51
N LEU A 118 -5.64 -4.65 -2.06
CA LEU A 118 -6.79 -5.24 -2.77
C LEU A 118 -6.98 -4.66 -4.17
N HIS A 119 -6.83 -3.34 -4.33
CA HIS A 119 -6.95 -2.65 -5.61
C HIS A 119 -5.95 -3.16 -6.64
N PHE A 120 -4.72 -3.45 -6.19
CA PHE A 120 -3.65 -3.97 -7.05
C PHE A 120 -3.58 -5.50 -7.11
N ALA A 121 -4.57 -6.21 -6.53
CA ALA A 121 -4.58 -7.66 -6.44
C ALA A 121 -3.30 -8.24 -5.79
N ASP A 122 -2.77 -7.54 -4.79
CA ASP A 122 -1.59 -7.93 -4.02
C ASP A 122 -2.02 -8.69 -2.75
N TYR A 123 -1.85 -10.01 -2.78
CA TYR A 123 -2.19 -10.93 -1.67
C TYR A 123 -0.95 -11.52 -0.99
N ARG A 124 0.22 -10.88 -1.11
CA ARG A 124 1.47 -11.39 -0.50
C ARG A 124 1.42 -11.46 1.03
N TRP A 125 0.48 -10.74 1.66
CA TRP A 125 0.17 -10.82 3.10
C TRP A 125 -0.63 -12.07 3.49
N VAL A 126 -1.10 -12.87 2.54
CA VAL A 126 -1.78 -14.14 2.78
C VAL A 126 -0.75 -15.27 2.72
N PRO A 127 -0.47 -15.99 3.83
CA PRO A 127 0.61 -16.98 3.86
C PRO A 127 0.40 -18.15 2.88
N VAL A 128 -0.85 -18.56 2.70
CA VAL A 128 -1.24 -19.70 1.86
C VAL A 128 -2.40 -19.30 0.96
N GLY A 129 -2.27 -19.54 -0.34
CA GLY A 129 -3.35 -19.30 -1.30
C GLY A 129 -3.45 -17.88 -1.85
N GLY A 130 -2.48 -16.99 -1.60
CA GLY A 130 -2.46 -15.64 -2.19
C GLY A 130 -2.50 -15.64 -3.73
N SER A 131 -1.87 -16.62 -4.38
CA SER A 131 -1.92 -16.80 -5.84
C SER A 131 -3.33 -17.18 -6.32
N LEU A 132 -4.05 -18.02 -5.58
CA LEU A 132 -5.44 -18.37 -5.88
C LEU A 132 -6.35 -17.14 -5.75
N LEU A 133 -6.18 -16.34 -4.68
CA LEU A 133 -6.94 -15.09 -4.51
C LEU A 133 -6.68 -14.10 -5.64
N ARG A 134 -5.44 -14.02 -6.14
CA ARG A 134 -5.10 -13.21 -7.30
C ARG A 134 -5.80 -13.71 -8.57
N ALA A 135 -5.87 -15.02 -8.77
CA ALA A 135 -6.59 -15.62 -9.90
C ALA A 135 -8.11 -15.36 -9.82
N VAL A 136 -8.70 -15.47 -8.63
CA VAL A 136 -10.11 -15.13 -8.40
C VAL A 136 -10.36 -13.65 -8.68
N HIS A 137 -9.50 -12.75 -8.19
CA HIS A 137 -9.59 -11.31 -8.48
C HIS A 137 -9.51 -11.02 -9.98
N PHE A 138 -8.60 -11.68 -10.69
CA PHE A 138 -8.53 -11.57 -12.15
C PHE A 138 -9.82 -12.05 -12.83
N GLY A 139 -10.36 -13.19 -12.41
CA GLY A 139 -11.65 -13.70 -12.93
C GLY A 139 -12.81 -12.75 -12.69
N MET A 140 -12.89 -12.14 -11.50
CA MET A 140 -13.87 -11.11 -11.17
C MET A 140 -13.71 -9.87 -12.07
N ALA A 141 -12.49 -9.42 -12.31
CA ALA A 141 -12.22 -8.29 -13.20
C ALA A 141 -12.67 -8.59 -14.65
N LEU A 142 -12.42 -9.81 -15.14
CA LEU A 142 -12.87 -10.24 -16.46
C LEU A 142 -14.40 -10.31 -16.54
N ALA A 143 -15.06 -10.85 -15.52
CA ALA A 143 -16.53 -10.89 -15.45
C ALA A 143 -17.13 -9.48 -15.43
N ALA A 144 -16.55 -8.55 -14.65
CA ALA A 144 -16.98 -7.15 -14.62
C ALA A 144 -16.80 -6.48 -15.98
N ALA A 145 -15.67 -6.71 -16.67
CA ALA A 145 -15.45 -6.21 -18.02
C ALA A 145 -16.50 -6.76 -19.01
N GLY A 146 -16.79 -8.06 -18.95
CA GLY A 146 -17.86 -8.69 -19.75
C GLY A 146 -19.24 -8.10 -19.49
N LEU A 147 -19.57 -7.80 -18.22
CA LEU A 147 -20.82 -7.15 -17.85
C LEU A 147 -20.92 -5.73 -18.44
N VAL A 148 -19.83 -4.96 -18.40
CA VAL A 148 -19.78 -3.62 -18.99
C VAL A 148 -19.92 -3.67 -20.51
N LEU A 149 -19.18 -4.56 -21.17
CA LEU A 149 -19.24 -4.74 -22.63
C LEU A 149 -20.61 -5.21 -23.10
N SER A 150 -21.22 -6.17 -22.40
CA SER A 150 -22.58 -6.63 -22.72
C SER A 150 -23.62 -5.54 -22.50
N GLY A 151 -23.52 -4.77 -21.41
CA GLY A 151 -24.38 -3.61 -21.17
C GLY A 151 -24.25 -2.54 -22.27
N LEU A 152 -23.02 -2.23 -22.69
CA LEU A 152 -22.75 -1.30 -23.78
C LEU A 152 -23.32 -1.79 -25.12
N TYR A 153 -23.13 -3.07 -25.44
CA TYR A 153 -23.67 -3.69 -26.64
C TYR A 153 -25.21 -3.61 -26.68
N LEU A 154 -25.87 -4.01 -25.59
CA LEU A 154 -27.34 -3.95 -25.49
C LEU A 154 -27.86 -2.51 -25.62
N TRP A 155 -27.13 -1.54 -25.08
CA TRP A 155 -27.48 -0.12 -25.19
C TRP A 155 -27.37 0.39 -26.64
N LEU A 156 -26.30 0.03 -27.35
CA LEU A 156 -26.11 0.38 -28.76
C LEU A 156 -27.18 -0.27 -29.65
N GLU A 157 -27.45 -1.55 -29.45
CA GLU A 157 -28.46 -2.28 -30.24
C GLU A 157 -29.85 -1.69 -30.03
N ARG A 158 -30.21 -1.36 -28.78
CA ARG A 158 -31.47 -0.65 -28.47
C ARG A 158 -31.58 0.68 -29.20
N ARG A 159 -30.48 1.43 -29.35
CA ARG A 159 -30.47 2.70 -30.09
C ARG A 159 -30.62 2.50 -31.59
N ARG A 160 -29.95 1.50 -32.16
CA ARG A 160 -30.07 1.14 -33.58
C ARG A 160 -31.50 0.77 -33.94
N LEU A 161 -32.15 -0.08 -33.14
CA LEU A 161 -33.54 -0.49 -33.36
C LEU A 161 -34.51 0.69 -33.27
N LYS A 162 -34.31 1.60 -32.30
CA LYS A 162 -35.12 2.83 -32.19
C LYS A 162 -34.91 3.79 -33.36
N ALA A 163 -33.69 3.90 -33.88
CA ALA A 163 -33.40 4.73 -35.06
C ALA A 163 -33.94 4.12 -36.36
N GLY A 164 -33.92 2.79 -36.49
CA GLY A 164 -34.48 2.06 -37.64
C GLY A 164 -36.01 2.02 -37.67
N GLY A 165 -36.68 2.05 -36.51
CA GLY A 165 -38.14 2.09 -36.41
C GLY A 165 -38.78 3.42 -36.82
N GLY A 166 -38.00 4.50 -36.96
CA GLY A 166 -38.51 5.82 -37.36
C GLY A 166 -38.90 5.93 -38.84
N TRP A 167 -38.49 4.99 -39.69
CA TRP A 167 -38.80 5.00 -41.13
C TRP A 167 -40.04 4.18 -41.52
N GLN A 168 -40.61 3.41 -40.60
CA GLN A 168 -41.78 2.56 -40.88
C GLN A 168 -43.14 3.21 -40.55
N VAL A 169 -43.17 4.47 -40.10
CA VAL A 169 -44.42 5.20 -39.76
C VAL A 169 -44.81 6.21 -40.85
N LEU A 170 -44.19 6.16 -42.03
CA LEU A 170 -44.44 7.08 -43.16
C LEU A 170 -44.89 6.39 -44.46
N LEU A 171 -45.35 5.13 -44.39
CA LEU A 171 -46.01 4.44 -45.50
C LEU A 171 -47.41 3.97 -45.09
#